data_AF-A0AA40TH82-F1
#
_entry.id   AF-A0AA40TH82-F1
#
_cell.length_a   1.000
_cell.length_b   1.000
_cell.length_c   1.000
_cell.angle_alpha   90.00
_cell.angle_beta   90.00
_cell.angle_gamma   90.00
#
_symmetry.space_group_name_H-M   'P 1'
#
loop_
_entity.id
_entity.type
_entity.pdbx_description
1 polymer ?
#
loop_
_entity_poly.entity_id
_entity_poly.type
_entity_poly.pdbx_seq_one_letter_code
_entity_poly.pdbx_strand_id
1 'polypeptide(L)'
;PYLEERDVKRVGYLVVSTDRGLCGGLNINLFKKLLADMKTWSDKGVQCDIAMIGSKGVSFFNSVGGNVIAQVTGMGDNPSLSELIGPVKVMLQAYDEGRLDRLYVVSNKFI
;
A
#
# COMPACT_ATOMS: atom_id res chain seq x y z
N PRO A 1 16.51 13.74 4.43
CA PRO A 1 15.33 13.41 5.26
C PRO A 1 15.02 11.91 5.34
N TYR A 2 15.07 11.17 4.23
CA TYR A 2 14.69 9.73 4.19
C TYR A 2 15.81 8.73 4.54
N LEU A 3 17.00 9.21 4.90
CA LEU A 3 18.19 8.38 5.09
C LEU A 3 18.49 8.06 6.56
N GLU A 4 17.84 8.75 7.49
CA GLU A 4 18.03 8.53 8.92
C GLU A 4 16.99 7.54 9.43
N GLU A 5 17.44 6.52 10.16
CA GLU A 5 16.53 5.62 10.83
C GLU A 5 15.93 6.28 12.07
N ARG A 6 14.62 6.09 12.25
CA ARG A 6 13.87 6.56 13.42
C ARG A 6 13.03 5.45 14.02
N ASP A 7 12.64 5.66 15.27
CA ASP A 7 11.69 4.78 15.96
C ASP A 7 10.37 4.67 15.19
N VAL A 8 9.82 3.46 15.14
CA VAL A 8 8.71 3.13 14.22
C VAL A 8 7.41 3.10 14.99
N LYS A 9 6.57 4.12 14.79
CA LYS A 9 5.25 4.27 15.43
C LYS A 9 4.12 4.12 14.42
N ARG A 10 4.37 4.45 13.15
CA ARG A 10 3.44 4.20 12.05
C ARG A 10 4.16 3.80 10.77
N VAL A 11 3.60 2.85 10.03
CA VAL A 11 4.15 2.36 8.75
C VAL A 11 3.17 2.59 7.62
N GLY A 12 3.68 2.89 6.43
CA GLY A 12 2.91 3.06 5.21
C GLY A 12 3.13 1.94 4.21
N TYR A 13 2.09 1.55 3.49
CA TYR A 13 2.17 0.59 2.39
C TYR A 13 1.61 1.18 1.10
N LEU A 14 2.43 1.23 0.05
CA LEU A 14 2.02 1.41 -1.33
C LEU A 14 1.76 0.03 -1.94
N VAL A 15 0.50 -0.33 -2.15
CA VAL A 15 0.13 -1.69 -2.56
C VAL A 15 -0.36 -1.68 -3.99
N VAL A 16 0.29 -2.47 -4.83
CA VAL A 16 -0.01 -2.62 -6.25
C VAL A 16 -0.82 -3.89 -6.47
N SER A 17 -2.11 -3.69 -6.72
CA SER A 17 -3.06 -4.70 -7.14
C SER A 17 -3.49 -4.48 -8.59
N THR A 18 -4.21 -5.44 -9.16
CA THR A 18 -4.78 -5.29 -10.51
C THR A 18 -6.12 -4.53 -10.48
N ASP A 19 -6.50 -3.92 -11.60
CA ASP A 19 -7.86 -3.42 -11.79
C ASP A 19 -8.85 -4.54 -12.16
N ARG A 20 -8.39 -5.49 -12.99
CA ARG A 20 -9.21 -6.60 -13.50
C ARG A 20 -8.97 -7.89 -12.73
N GLY A 21 -9.99 -8.74 -12.71
CA GLY A 21 -9.91 -10.09 -12.13
C GLY A 21 -9.32 -11.11 -13.11
N LEU A 22 -9.65 -12.39 -12.90
CA LEU A 22 -9.24 -13.53 -13.76
C LEU A 22 -7.73 -13.74 -13.86
N CYS A 23 -6.98 -13.33 -12.82
CA CYS A 23 -5.53 -13.47 -12.70
C CYS A 23 -5.12 -14.55 -11.68
N GLY A 24 -5.97 -15.56 -11.46
CA GLY A 24 -5.76 -16.58 -10.44
C GLY A 24 -5.53 -15.99 -9.04
N GLY A 25 -4.55 -16.53 -8.31
CA GLY A 25 -4.21 -16.14 -6.94
C GLY A 25 -3.33 -14.89 -6.80
N LEU A 26 -3.11 -14.10 -7.85
CA LEU A 26 -2.15 -13.00 -7.85
C LEU A 26 -2.40 -11.96 -6.73
N ASN A 27 -3.61 -11.40 -6.66
CA ASN A 27 -3.98 -10.44 -5.61
C ASN A 27 -4.19 -11.13 -4.25
N ILE A 28 -4.96 -12.22 -4.27
CA ILE A 28 -4.86 -13.39 -3.39
C ILE A 28 -3.69 -13.40 -2.39
N ASN A 29 -2.58 -13.87 -2.96
CA ASN A 29 -1.34 -14.19 -2.28
C ASN A 29 -0.63 -12.93 -1.79
N LEU A 30 -0.68 -11.84 -2.57
CA LEU A 30 -0.12 -10.55 -2.18
C LEU A 30 -0.78 -10.00 -0.92
N PHE A 31 -2.13 -10.00 -0.87
CA PHE A 31 -2.88 -9.46 0.27
C PHE A 31 -2.72 -10.31 1.53
N LYS A 32 -2.69 -11.65 1.40
CA LYS A 32 -2.40 -12.52 2.55
C LYS A 32 -1.04 -12.23 3.18
N LYS A 33 -0.01 -12.03 2.35
CA LYS A 33 1.33 -11.68 2.83
C LYS A 33 1.36 -10.31 3.49
N LEU A 34 0.68 -9.33 2.89
CA LEU A 34 0.56 -7.98 3.46
C LEU A 34 -0.17 -7.99 4.81
N LEU A 35 -1.31 -8.67 4.92
CA LEU A 35 -2.05 -8.76 6.18
C LEU A 35 -1.24 -9.43 7.29
N ALA A 36 -0.46 -10.46 6.96
CA ALA A 36 0.45 -11.10 7.91
C ALA A 36 1.52 -10.11 8.40
N ASP A 37 2.13 -9.33 7.51
CA ASP A 37 3.12 -8.31 7.86
C ASP A 37 2.51 -7.18 8.70
N MET A 38 1.36 -6.63 8.30
CA MET A 38 0.62 -5.62 9.06
C MET A 38 0.26 -6.11 10.46
N LYS A 39 -0.11 -7.39 10.61
CA LYS A 39 -0.35 -7.99 11.93
C LYS A 39 0.90 -7.93 12.81
N THR A 40 2.09 -8.18 12.26
CA THR A 40 3.34 -8.09 13.05
C THR A 40 3.63 -6.67 13.55
N TRP A 41 3.22 -5.64 12.81
CA TRP A 41 3.30 -4.25 13.26
C TRP A 41 2.23 -3.92 14.30
N SER A 42 1.00 -4.37 14.07
CA SER A 42 -0.09 -4.20 15.03
C SER A 42 0.21 -4.86 16.37
N ASP A 43 0.82 -6.05 16.37
CA ASP A 43 1.22 -6.77 17.59
C ASP A 43 2.30 -6.00 18.38
N LYS A 44 3.02 -5.07 17.73
CA LYS A 44 3.99 -4.14 18.35
C LYS A 44 3.36 -2.78 18.72
N GLY A 45 2.06 -2.61 18.53
CA GLY A 45 1.36 -1.33 18.75
C GLY A 45 1.60 -0.28 17.66
N VAL A 46 2.14 -0.68 16.51
CA VAL A 46 2.46 0.20 15.38
C VAL A 46 1.28 0.24 14.41
N GLN A 47 0.84 1.45 14.05
CA GLN A 47 -0.28 1.66 13.13
C GLN A 47 0.15 1.50 11.67
N CYS A 48 -0.79 1.13 10.79
CA CYS A 48 -0.53 0.92 9.38
C CYS A 48 -1.47 1.77 8.51
N ASP A 49 -0.90 2.55 7.60
CA ASP A 49 -1.62 3.30 6.57
C ASP A 49 -1.38 2.70 5.19
N ILE A 50 -2.38 2.77 4.32
CA ILE A 50 -2.38 2.11 3.03
C ILE A 50 -2.68 3.13 1.92
N ALA A 51 -1.83 3.16 0.90
CA ALA A 51 -2.13 3.79 -0.38
C ALA A 51 -2.30 2.69 -1.44
N MET A 52 -3.47 2.70 -2.09
CA MET A 52 -3.91 1.58 -2.92
C MET A 52 -3.82 1.90 -4.40
N ILE A 53 -3.24 0.97 -5.16
CA ILE A 53 -3.11 1.05 -6.61
C ILE A 53 -3.87 -0.15 -7.17
N GLY A 54 -4.94 0.12 -7.93
CA GLY A 54 -5.78 -0.90 -8.56
C GLY A 54 -7.08 -1.22 -7.82
N SER A 55 -8.13 -1.47 -8.59
CA SER A 55 -9.51 -1.65 -8.12
C SER A 55 -9.71 -2.89 -7.24
N LYS A 56 -8.94 -3.96 -7.44
CA LYS A 56 -9.08 -5.19 -6.64
C LYS A 56 -8.59 -5.02 -5.21
N GLY A 57 -7.52 -4.26 -5.00
CA GLY A 57 -7.03 -3.91 -3.67
C GLY A 57 -8.02 -3.03 -2.92
N VAL A 58 -8.55 -1.99 -3.58
CA VAL A 58 -9.58 -1.11 -2.98
C VAL A 58 -10.78 -1.93 -2.51
N SER A 59 -11.31 -2.79 -3.38
CA SER A 59 -12.47 -3.64 -3.05
C SER A 59 -12.18 -4.59 -1.86
N PHE A 60 -10.98 -5.17 -1.83
CA PHE A 60 -10.57 -6.08 -0.77
C PHE A 60 -10.43 -5.37 0.59
N PHE A 61 -9.69 -4.27 0.65
CA PHE A 61 -9.46 -3.54 1.90
C PHE A 61 -10.69 -2.76 2.38
N ASN A 62 -11.61 -2.38 1.49
CA ASN A 62 -12.94 -1.90 1.90
C ASN A 62 -13.76 -2.98 2.61
N SER A 63 -13.55 -4.26 2.29
CA SER A 63 -14.29 -5.38 2.87
C SER A 63 -13.65 -5.93 4.15
N VAL A 64 -12.33 -6.10 4.14
CA VAL A 64 -11.56 -6.66 5.27
C VAL A 64 -11.24 -5.60 6.32
N GLY A 65 -11.28 -4.33 5.95
CA GLY A 65 -10.83 -3.22 6.76
C GLY A 65 -9.34 -2.91 6.56
N GLY A 66 -8.96 -1.70 6.95
CA GLY A 66 -7.62 -1.15 6.76
C GLY A 66 -7.71 0.37 6.56
N ASN A 67 -6.70 1.12 7.00
CA ASN A 67 -6.71 2.57 6.86
C ASN A 67 -6.21 2.97 5.47
N VAL A 68 -7.10 2.99 4.47
CA VAL A 68 -6.77 3.43 3.10
C VAL A 68 -6.82 4.96 3.05
N ILE A 69 -5.66 5.61 2.97
CA ILE A 69 -5.54 7.07 3.00
C ILE A 69 -5.42 7.70 1.60
N ALA A 70 -5.12 6.89 0.59
CA ALA A 70 -5.12 7.30 -0.81
C ALA A 70 -5.39 6.11 -1.72
N GLN A 71 -5.97 6.35 -2.90
CA GLN A 71 -6.13 5.32 -3.91
C GLN A 71 -6.05 5.86 -5.33
N VAL A 72 -5.65 5.01 -6.26
CA VAL A 72 -5.77 5.22 -7.71
C VAL A 72 -6.19 3.90 -8.36
N THR A 73 -7.08 3.98 -9.34
CA THR A 73 -7.68 2.82 -10.02
C THR A 73 -7.94 3.15 -11.48
N GLY A 74 -8.10 2.14 -12.32
CA GLY A 74 -8.54 2.31 -13.71
C GLY A 74 -7.41 2.54 -14.72
N MET A 75 -6.16 2.25 -14.35
CA MET A 75 -5.01 2.37 -15.25
C MET A 75 -4.97 1.23 -16.29
N GLY A 76 -5.51 0.06 -15.93
CA GLY A 76 -5.59 -1.09 -16.85
C GLY A 76 -4.23 -1.47 -17.43
N ASP A 77 -4.14 -1.53 -18.75
CA ASP A 77 -2.93 -1.92 -19.49
C ASP A 77 -2.03 -0.73 -19.88
N ASN A 78 -2.43 0.51 -19.55
CA ASN A 78 -1.69 1.74 -19.88
C ASN A 78 -1.35 2.54 -18.61
N PRO A 79 -0.51 2.03 -17.69
CA PRO A 79 -0.14 2.76 -16.50
C PRO A 79 0.67 4.02 -16.84
N SER A 80 0.28 5.16 -16.27
CA SER A 80 1.03 6.41 -16.42
C SER A 80 1.64 6.86 -15.09
N LEU A 81 2.82 7.48 -15.16
CA LEU A 81 3.45 8.07 -13.97
C LEU A 81 2.57 9.16 -13.36
N SER A 82 1.88 9.94 -14.20
CA SER A 82 0.97 11.02 -13.78
C SER A 82 -0.10 10.56 -12.81
N GLU A 83 -0.66 9.37 -13.01
CA GLU A 83 -1.71 8.82 -12.13
C GLU A 83 -1.16 8.38 -10.77
N LEU A 84 0.11 7.95 -10.72
CA LEU A 84 0.77 7.50 -9.50
C LEU A 84 1.23 8.67 -8.61
N ILE A 85 1.43 9.87 -9.17
CA ILE A 85 1.90 11.04 -8.41
C ILE A 85 0.98 11.33 -7.22
N GLY A 86 -0.34 11.23 -7.40
CA GLY A 86 -1.31 11.55 -6.35
C GLY A 86 -1.13 10.70 -5.09
N PRO A 87 -1.34 9.36 -5.17
CA PRO A 87 -1.21 8.49 -4.00
C PRO A 87 0.20 8.48 -3.39
N VAL A 88 1.25 8.53 -4.23
CA VAL A 88 2.63 8.55 -3.74
C VAL A 88 2.91 9.85 -2.98
N LYS A 89 2.44 11.00 -3.47
CA LYS A 89 2.61 12.29 -2.79
C LYS A 89 1.96 12.31 -1.42
N VAL A 90 0.78 11.69 -1.26
CA VAL A 90 0.12 11.57 0.06
C VAL A 90 1.01 10.80 1.06
N MET A 91 1.62 9.69 0.63
CA MET A 91 2.51 8.90 1.48
C MET A 91 3.81 9.63 1.82
N LEU A 92 4.42 10.30 0.83
CA LEU A 92 5.64 11.09 1.03
C LEU A 92 5.39 12.26 1.99
N GLN A 93 4.29 12.99 1.81
CA GLN A 93 3.91 14.08 2.71
C GLN A 93 3.66 13.56 4.14
N ALA A 94 3.01 12.39 4.28
CA ALA A 94 2.83 11.78 5.60
C ALA A 94 4.17 11.39 6.25
N TYR A 95 5.17 10.98 5.47
CA TYR A 95 6.52 10.73 5.97
C TYR A 95 7.21 12.02 6.41
N ASP A 96 7.14 13.07 5.57
CA ASP A 96 7.76 14.38 5.81
C ASP A 96 7.22 15.04 7.07
N GLU A 97 5.92 14.91 7.32
CA GLU A 97 5.23 15.40 8.52
C GLU A 97 5.45 14.52 9.76
N GLY A 98 6.23 13.43 9.66
CA GLY A 98 6.47 12.49 10.76
C GLY A 98 5.24 11.66 11.15
N ARG A 99 4.22 11.60 10.28
CA ARG A 99 3.05 10.72 10.47
C ARG A 99 3.32 9.29 10.04
N LEU A 100 4.34 9.04 9.22
CA LEU A 100 4.83 7.72 8.82
C LEU A 100 6.33 7.60 9.07
N ASP A 101 6.78 6.53 9.70
CA ASP A 101 8.19 6.31 10.01
C ASP A 101 8.89 5.39 9.00
N ARG A 102 8.11 4.55 8.31
CA ARG A 102 8.57 3.67 7.22
C ARG A 102 7.54 3.64 6.11
N LEU A 103 8.00 3.40 4.88
CA LEU A 103 7.16 3.26 3.70
C LEU A 103 7.62 2.04 2.89
N TYR A 104 6.70 1.11 2.63
CA TYR A 104 6.95 -0.12 1.86
C TYR A 104 6.21 -0.09 0.53
N VAL A 105 6.78 -0.75 -0.49
CA VAL A 105 6.09 -1.06 -1.75
C VAL A 105 5.77 -2.55 -1.77
N VAL A 106 4.51 -2.87 -2.06
CA VAL A 106 3.97 -4.23 -2.04
C VAL A 106 3.43 -4.54 -3.43
N SER A 107 4.14 -5.40 -4.18
CA SER A 107 3.78 -5.76 -5.55
C SER A 107 4.21 -7.19 -5.86
N ASN A 108 3.68 -7.73 -6.96
CA ASN A 108 4.14 -9.00 -7.51
C ASN A 108 5.34 -8.74 -8.42
N LYS A 109 6.47 -9.38 -8.12
CA LYS A 109 7.67 -9.34 -8.96
C LYS A 109 7.61 -10.46 -10.00
N PHE A 110 7.68 -10.10 -11.27
CA PHE A 110 7.89 -11.07 -12.36
C PHE A 110 9.35 -11.58 -12.31
N ILE A 111 9.53 -12.90 -12.37
CA ILE A 111 10.84 -13.58 -12.26
C ILE A 111 11.36 -13.88 -13.66
#